data_AF-A0A946B1Y9-F1
#
_entry.id   AF-A0A946B1Y9-F1
#
_cell.length_a   1.000
_cell.length_b   1.000
_cell.length_c   1.000
_cell.angle_alpha   90.00
_cell.angle_beta   90.00
_cell.angle_gamma   90.00
#
_symmetry.space_group_name_H-M   'P 1'
#
loop_
_entity.id
_entity.type
_entity.pdbx_description
1 polymer ?
#
loop_
_entity_poly.entity_id
_entity_poly.type
_entity_poly.pdbx_seq_one_letter_code
_entity_poly.pdbx_strand_id
1 'polypeptide(L)'
;TKQQHRAEDADALLAAGRKLDALFQPEAQAVIRQGFPMGDDAFDAMVGALGMLQVVQGMRAPGTPDDPKVHAIEGWILGRRAGATGTG
;
A
#
# COMPACT_ATOMS: atom_id res chain seq x y z
N THR A 1 9.90 -21.36 8.37
CA THR A 1 10.84 -20.57 7.54
C THR A 1 10.25 -19.19 7.29
N LYS A 2 11.02 -18.18 6.83
CA LYS A 2 10.49 -16.82 6.59
C LYS A 2 9.25 -16.78 5.67
N GLN A 3 9.21 -17.65 4.66
CA GLN A 3 8.08 -17.78 3.75
C GLN A 3 6.80 -18.26 4.44
N GLN A 4 6.89 -19.21 5.39
CA GLN A 4 5.72 -19.72 6.11
C GLN A 4 5.06 -18.61 6.95
N HIS A 5 5.85 -17.80 7.65
CA HIS A 5 5.30 -16.67 8.42
C HIS A 5 4.57 -15.67 7.50
N ARG A 6 5.10 -15.39 6.30
CA ARG A 6 4.38 -14.55 5.32
C ARG A 6 3.10 -15.19 4.78
N ALA A 7 3.05 -16.51 4.69
CA ALA A 7 1.83 -17.21 4.30
C ALA A 7 0.77 -17.12 5.41
N GLU A 8 1.17 -17.07 6.68
CA GLU A 8 0.28 -16.81 7.82
C GLU A 8 -0.33 -15.39 7.75
N ASP A 9 0.41 -14.41 7.20
CA ASP A 9 -0.07 -13.04 6.98
C ASP A 9 -1.03 -12.88 5.78
N ALA A 10 -1.27 -13.96 4.99
CA ALA A 10 -2.02 -13.89 3.75
C ALA A 10 -3.45 -13.34 3.93
N ASP A 11 -4.16 -13.78 4.98
CA ASP A 11 -5.52 -13.32 5.25
C ASP A 11 -5.56 -11.85 5.62
N ALA A 12 -4.57 -11.37 6.37
CA ALA A 12 -4.46 -9.96 6.72
C ALA A 12 -4.21 -9.08 5.48
N LEU A 13 -3.33 -9.53 4.57
CA LEU A 13 -3.06 -8.84 3.30
C LEU A 13 -4.30 -8.79 2.39
N LEU A 14 -5.00 -9.92 2.25
CA LEU A 14 -6.22 -9.99 1.44
C LEU A 14 -7.34 -9.12 2.05
N ALA A 15 -7.47 -9.11 3.38
CA ALA A 15 -8.42 -8.24 4.08
C ALA A 15 -8.06 -6.76 3.95
N ALA A 16 -6.77 -6.41 3.98
CA ALA A 16 -6.30 -5.04 3.75
C ALA A 16 -6.65 -4.55 2.34
N GLY A 17 -6.45 -5.37 1.31
CA GLY A 17 -6.87 -5.04 -0.06
C GLY A 17 -8.37 -4.74 -0.14
N ARG A 18 -9.21 -5.59 0.46
CA ARG A 18 -10.68 -5.36 0.49
C ARG A 18 -11.07 -4.08 1.21
N LYS A 19 -10.44 -3.76 2.35
CA LYS A 19 -10.69 -2.49 3.08
C LYS A 19 -10.34 -1.26 2.24
N LEU A 20 -9.38 -1.42 1.32
CA LEU A 20 -8.92 -0.37 0.42
C LEU A 20 -9.66 -0.34 -0.92
N ASP A 21 -10.69 -1.18 -1.09
CA ASP A 21 -11.38 -1.41 -2.37
C ASP A 21 -10.42 -1.78 -3.51
N ALA A 22 -9.29 -2.41 -3.16
CA ALA A 22 -8.28 -2.89 -4.10
C ALA A 22 -8.50 -4.38 -4.37
N LEU A 23 -8.76 -4.72 -5.63
CA LEU A 23 -8.96 -6.10 -6.06
C LEU A 23 -7.63 -6.73 -6.48
N PHE A 24 -7.32 -7.89 -5.89
CA PHE A 24 -6.20 -8.72 -6.31
C PHE A 24 -6.63 -9.70 -7.40
N GLN A 25 -5.89 -9.71 -8.50
CA GLN A 25 -6.02 -10.75 -9.52
C GLN A 25 -5.74 -12.15 -8.91
N PRO A 26 -6.33 -13.23 -9.46
CA PRO A 26 -6.18 -14.58 -8.93
C PRO A 26 -4.71 -15.00 -8.71
N GLU A 27 -3.82 -14.61 -9.63
CA GLU A 27 -2.39 -14.89 -9.58
C GLU A 27 -1.73 -14.21 -8.38
N ALA A 28 -2.07 -12.95 -8.13
CA ALA A 28 -1.58 -12.21 -6.96
C ALA A 28 -2.08 -12.85 -5.66
N GLN A 29 -3.34 -13.29 -5.61
CA GLN A 29 -3.86 -13.99 -4.43
C GLN A 29 -3.14 -15.32 -4.17
N ALA A 30 -2.77 -16.05 -5.24
CA ALA A 30 -2.00 -17.28 -5.11
C ALA A 30 -0.60 -17.00 -4.54
N VAL A 31 0.08 -15.97 -5.03
CA VAL A 31 1.39 -15.53 -4.52
C VAL A 31 1.32 -15.13 -3.04
N ILE A 32 0.30 -14.37 -2.66
CA ILE A 32 0.07 -13.95 -1.26
C ILE A 32 -0.12 -15.18 -0.36
N ARG A 33 -0.98 -16.13 -0.74
CA ARG A 33 -1.23 -17.36 0.04
C ARG A 33 -0.02 -18.29 0.13
N GLN A 34 0.87 -18.25 -0.86
CA GLN A 34 2.13 -19.01 -0.84
C GLN A 34 3.25 -18.30 -0.06
N GLY A 35 2.96 -17.15 0.55
CA GLY A 35 3.93 -16.40 1.35
C GLY A 35 5.06 -15.80 0.52
N PHE A 36 4.79 -15.41 -0.73
CA PHE A 36 5.76 -14.80 -1.64
C PHE A 36 6.98 -15.70 -1.89
N PRO A 37 6.84 -16.76 -2.70
CA PRO A 37 7.93 -17.71 -2.99
C PRO A 37 9.13 -17.06 -3.70
N MET A 38 8.93 -15.89 -4.30
CA MET A 38 9.97 -15.13 -5.01
C MET A 38 10.92 -14.37 -4.07
N GLY A 39 10.59 -14.24 -2.78
CA GLY A 39 11.47 -13.61 -1.78
C GLY A 39 10.80 -12.52 -0.95
N ASP A 40 11.60 -11.94 -0.04
CA ASP A 40 11.17 -10.91 0.92
C ASP A 40 10.83 -9.59 0.20
N ASP A 41 11.60 -9.21 -0.83
CA ASP A 41 11.41 -7.97 -1.59
C ASP A 41 9.99 -7.84 -2.19
N ALA A 42 9.43 -8.95 -2.69
CA ALA A 42 8.09 -8.95 -3.26
C ALA A 42 7.00 -8.76 -2.19
N PHE A 43 7.25 -9.27 -0.98
CA PHE A 43 6.36 -9.06 0.16
C PHE A 43 6.43 -7.60 0.64
N ASP A 44 7.64 -7.07 0.80
CA ASP A 44 7.85 -5.69 1.26
C ASP A 44 7.25 -4.68 0.27
N ALA A 45 7.37 -4.94 -1.03
CA ALA A 45 6.73 -4.13 -2.07
C ALA A 45 5.18 -4.15 -1.96
N MET A 46 4.57 -5.32 -1.70
CA MET A 46 3.12 -5.43 -1.51
C MET A 46 2.65 -4.66 -0.27
N VAL A 47 3.35 -4.84 0.87
CA VAL A 47 3.04 -4.15 2.12
C VAL A 47 3.19 -2.63 1.93
N GLY A 48 4.25 -2.19 1.27
CA GLY A 48 4.48 -0.79 0.91
C GLY A 48 3.36 -0.22 0.04
N ALA A 49 2.94 -0.94 -0.99
CA ALA A 49 1.84 -0.53 -1.86
C ALA A 49 0.51 -0.37 -1.11
N LEU A 50 0.14 -1.33 -0.27
CA LEU A 50 -1.06 -1.24 0.59
C LEU A 50 -0.94 -0.09 1.60
N GLY A 51 0.26 0.18 2.13
CA GLY A 51 0.52 1.31 2.99
C GLY A 51 0.31 2.65 2.29
N MET A 52 0.80 2.79 1.06
CA MET A 52 0.60 4.00 0.24
C MET A 52 -0.88 4.21 -0.09
N LEU A 53 -1.62 3.16 -0.42
CA LEU A 53 -3.07 3.25 -0.64
C LEU A 53 -3.82 3.74 0.61
N GLN A 54 -3.44 3.29 1.80
CA GLN A 54 -4.03 3.78 3.05
C GLN A 54 -3.80 5.28 3.25
N VAL A 55 -2.62 5.80 2.87
CA VAL A 55 -2.31 7.24 2.92
C VAL A 55 -3.13 8.01 1.89
N VAL A 56 -3.22 7.49 0.65
CA VAL A 56 -4.01 8.10 -0.42
C VAL A 56 -5.50 8.16 -0.09
N GLN A 57 -6.02 7.18 0.64
CA GLN A 57 -7.42 7.15 1.08
C GLN A 57 -7.66 7.85 2.42
N GLY A 58 -6.64 8.45 3.04
CA GLY A 58 -6.78 9.16 4.32
C GLY A 58 -7.00 8.24 5.53
N MET A 59 -6.86 6.92 5.37
CA MET A 59 -6.95 5.94 6.46
C MET A 59 -5.72 5.96 7.37
N ARG A 60 -4.58 6.43 6.84
CA ARG A 60 -3.31 6.56 7.55
C ARG A 60 -2.72 7.94 7.29
N ALA A 61 -2.26 8.61 8.35
CA ALA A 61 -1.47 9.83 8.18
C ALA A 61 -0.12 9.49 7.50
N PRO A 62 0.37 10.32 6.56
CA PRO A 62 1.63 10.08 5.85
C PRO A 62 2.84 10.03 6.82
N GLY A 63 2.71 10.56 8.04
CA GLY A 63 3.73 10.50 9.08
C GLY A 63 4.91 11.44 8.82
N THR A 64 4.93 12.12 7.68
CA THR A 64 5.87 13.16 7.33
C THR A 64 5.58 14.46 8.06
N PRO A 65 6.62 15.27 8.36
CA PRO A 65 6.43 16.64 8.84
C PRO A 65 5.57 17.43 7.86
N ASP A 66 4.75 18.34 8.37
CA ASP A 66 3.88 19.20 7.57
C ASP A 66 4.69 20.29 6.83
N ASP A 67 5.58 19.86 5.94
CA ASP A 67 6.42 20.69 5.08
C ASP A 67 5.86 20.67 3.65
N PRO A 68 5.49 21.83 3.08
CA PRO A 68 5.01 21.95 1.71
C PRO A 68 5.92 21.30 0.65
N LYS A 69 7.24 21.23 0.88
CA LYS A 69 8.20 20.58 -0.03
C LYS A 69 8.05 19.06 -0.02
N VAL A 70 7.77 18.48 1.15
CA VAL A 70 7.58 17.02 1.30
C VAL A 70 6.26 16.62 0.65
N HIS A 71 5.19 17.38 0.88
CA HIS A 71 3.88 17.16 0.23
C HIS A 71 3.94 17.28 -1.29
N ALA A 72 4.80 18.16 -1.85
CA ALA A 72 4.96 18.28 -3.30
C ALA A 72 5.60 17.03 -3.92
N ILE A 73 6.59 16.43 -3.24
CA ILE A 73 7.25 15.21 -3.69
C ILE A 73 6.34 13.99 -3.51
N GLU A 74 5.73 13.84 -2.34
CA GLU A 74 4.79 12.73 -2.06
C GLU A 74 3.53 12.84 -2.91
N GLY A 75 3.00 14.04 -3.11
CA GLY A 75 1.87 14.28 -4.01
C GLY A 75 2.18 13.86 -5.45
N TRP A 76 3.40 14.14 -5.93
CA TRP A 76 3.85 13.66 -7.24
C TRP A 76 3.95 12.12 -7.30
N ILE A 77 4.51 11.47 -6.28
CA ILE A 77 4.61 10.00 -6.19
C ILE A 77 3.22 9.35 -6.11
N LEU A 78 2.28 9.96 -5.38
CA LEU A 78 0.93 9.45 -5.14
C LEU A 78 -0.11 9.96 -6.16
N GLY A 79 0.31 10.69 -7.20
CA GLY A 79 -0.58 11.24 -8.22
C GLY A 79 -1.53 12.35 -7.75
N ARG A 80 -1.33 12.91 -6.55
CA ARG A 80 -2.04 14.10 -6.05
C ARG A 80 -1.36 15.35 -6.62
N ARG A 81 -1.97 16.00 -7.62
CA ARG A 81 -1.51 17.33 -8.06
C ARG A 81 -1.66 18.31 -6.90
N ALA A 82 -0.60 19.06 -6.60
CA ALA A 82 -0.68 20.24 -5.76
C ALA A 82 -1.58 21.26 -6.48
N GLY A 83 -2.84 21.38 -6.05
CA GLY A 83 -3.78 22.36 -6.58
C GLY A 83 -5.17 21.80 -6.87
N ALA A 84 -5.95 21.58 -5.82
CA ALA A 84 -7.40 21.62 -5.88
C ALA A 84 -7.98 21.99 -4.50
N THR A 85 -7.52 23.08 -3.90
CA THR A 85 -8.37 23.86 -3.01
C THR A 85 -9.23 24.75 -3.90
N GLY A 86 -10.32 24.18 -4.40
CA GLY A 86 -11.42 24.97 -4.93
C GLY A 86 -12.34 25.38 -3.79
N THR A 87 -12.41 26.67 -3.51
CA THR A 87 -13.64 27.37 -3.08
C THR A 87 -13.43 28.85 -3.33
N GLY A 88 -14.44 29.46 -3.98
CA GLY A 88 -14.56 30.90 -4.18
C GLY A 88 -15.15 31.61 -2.97
#